data_AF-A0A845PT07-F1
#
_entry.id   AF-A0A845PT07-F1
#
_cell.length_a   1.000
_cell.length_b   1.000
_cell.length_c   1.000
_cell.angle_alpha   90.00
_cell.angle_beta   90.00
_cell.angle_gamma   90.00
#
_symmetry.space_group_name_H-M   'P 1'
#
loop_
_entity.id
_entity.type
_entity.pdbx_description
1 polymer ?
#
loop_
_entity_poly.entity_id
_entity_poly.type
_entity_poly.pdbx_seq_one_letter_code
_entity_poly.pdbx_strand_id
1 'polypeptide(L)'
;MIVVKEFPNKQFNTKEELFKALTENKELLKAQKKLQTKFTDLTAHSFAINEKNEVLKSTEQDLSEVNTLRIKVVINTCNVFDSHRDVSINGSWNRTVKNTKNLLLLDSHKYEFDRIISDEVTPKVEEISWQELGYHYEGKTEALVFYCTLQRDRNPYMFDQYAKGRVKEHSGGLRYISVDLAINSEEKMNKEEKKIWDKYYKLIVNKNDVDDCGYFWAVTEQKILEGSAVVFGSNSITPTLTVEPVADTSASKDSGSALTTLNSVNKKRFINPNNF
;
A
#
# COMPACT_ATOMS: atom_id res chain seq x y z
N MET A 1 16.28 -25.22 -13.99
CA MET A 1 17.16 -24.35 -13.19
C MET A 1 16.32 -23.26 -12.56
N ILE A 2 16.53 -22.98 -11.28
CA ILE A 2 15.76 -22.04 -10.47
C ILE A 2 16.52 -20.70 -10.41
N VAL A 3 15.81 -19.60 -10.69
CA VAL A 3 16.33 -18.22 -10.61
C VAL A 3 15.47 -17.43 -9.63
N VAL A 4 16.12 -16.64 -8.77
CA VAL A 4 15.44 -15.90 -7.70
C VAL A 4 15.95 -14.46 -7.59
N LYS A 5 15.11 -13.55 -7.13
CA LYS A 5 15.44 -12.11 -7.01
C LYS A 5 16.56 -11.85 -6.00
N GLU A 6 16.69 -12.72 -5.00
CA GLU A 6 17.71 -12.66 -3.95
C GLU A 6 19.13 -12.92 -4.49
N PHE A 7 19.24 -13.66 -5.60
CA PHE A 7 20.51 -14.02 -6.21
C PHE A 7 20.45 -13.84 -7.74
N PRO A 8 20.41 -12.59 -8.25
CA PRO A 8 20.18 -12.32 -9.67
C PRO A 8 21.26 -12.89 -10.60
N ASN A 9 22.47 -13.12 -10.06
CA ASN A 9 23.62 -13.65 -10.80
C ASN A 9 23.89 -15.14 -10.51
N LYS A 10 22.94 -15.86 -9.89
CA LYS A 10 23.06 -17.29 -9.60
C LYS A 10 21.86 -18.07 -10.13
N GLN A 11 22.11 -19.34 -10.39
CA GLN A 11 21.08 -20.30 -10.74
C GLN A 11 21.27 -21.53 -9.84
N PHE A 12 20.17 -22.15 -9.45
CA PHE A 12 20.16 -23.33 -8.59
C PHE A 12 19.57 -24.52 -9.35
N ASN A 13 20.10 -25.71 -9.16
CA ASN A 13 19.57 -26.91 -9.79
C ASN A 13 18.38 -27.47 -9.01
N THR A 14 18.41 -27.33 -7.67
CA THR A 14 17.38 -27.85 -6.77
C THR A 14 16.92 -26.82 -5.74
N LYS A 15 15.76 -27.07 -5.10
CA LYS A 15 15.24 -26.21 -4.02
C LYS A 15 16.15 -26.28 -2.80
N GLU A 16 16.77 -27.43 -2.53
CA GLU A 16 17.70 -27.63 -1.41
C GLU A 16 18.95 -26.76 -1.56
N GLU A 17 19.53 -26.67 -2.77
CA GLU A 17 20.66 -25.78 -3.05
C GLU A 17 20.27 -24.31 -2.84
N LEU A 18 19.09 -23.91 -3.30
CA LEU A 18 18.55 -22.58 -3.09
C LEU A 18 18.33 -22.27 -1.59
N PHE A 19 17.69 -23.18 -0.85
CA PHE A 19 17.39 -23.00 0.57
C PHE A 19 18.65 -22.93 1.42
N LYS A 20 19.67 -23.72 1.07
CA LYS A 20 21.00 -23.62 1.68
C LYS A 20 21.57 -22.21 1.48
N ALA A 21 21.59 -21.72 0.24
CA ALA A 21 22.10 -20.40 -0.07
C ALA A 21 21.31 -19.27 0.63
N LEU A 22 19.98 -19.37 0.67
CA LEU A 22 19.13 -18.40 1.37
C LEU A 22 19.46 -18.35 2.87
N THR A 23 19.55 -19.51 3.54
CA THR A 23 19.87 -19.55 4.98
C THR A 23 21.28 -19.07 5.29
N GLU A 24 22.28 -19.45 4.49
CA GLU A 24 23.67 -19.00 4.67
C GLU A 24 23.83 -17.47 4.50
N ASN A 25 22.97 -16.84 3.68
CA ASN A 25 23.05 -15.42 3.36
C ASN A 25 21.93 -14.59 4.00
N LYS A 26 21.10 -15.17 4.87
CA LYS A 26 19.84 -14.55 5.33
C LYS A 26 20.03 -13.18 5.96
N GLU A 27 21.06 -12.98 6.76
CA GLU A 27 21.27 -11.70 7.46
C GLU A 27 21.63 -10.57 6.48
N LEU A 28 22.43 -10.87 5.46
CA LEU A 28 22.73 -9.94 4.37
C LEU A 28 21.47 -9.61 3.57
N LEU A 29 20.70 -10.62 3.20
CA LEU A 29 19.45 -10.47 2.44
C LEU A 29 18.40 -9.66 3.23
N LYS A 30 18.26 -9.90 4.54
CA LYS A 30 17.43 -9.10 5.45
C LYS A 30 17.86 -7.64 5.45
N ALA A 31 19.16 -7.38 5.59
CA ALA A 31 19.70 -6.02 5.59
C ALA A 31 19.41 -5.30 4.26
N GLN A 32 19.63 -5.98 3.12
CA GLN A 32 19.30 -5.45 1.79
C GLN A 32 17.81 -5.12 1.65
N LYS A 33 16.92 -6.05 2.06
CA LYS A 33 15.47 -5.82 2.03
C LYS A 33 15.02 -4.65 2.89
N LYS A 34 15.65 -4.42 4.04
CA LYS A 34 15.37 -3.28 4.93
C LYS A 34 15.88 -1.94 4.40
N LEU A 35 16.97 -1.95 3.62
CA LEU A 35 17.54 -0.74 3.02
C LEU A 35 16.75 -0.25 1.81
N GLN A 36 16.19 -1.17 1.04
CA GLN A 36 15.43 -0.85 -0.16
C GLN A 36 14.08 -0.21 0.18
N THR A 37 13.72 0.81 -0.59
CA THR A 37 12.32 1.23 -0.67
C THR A 37 11.63 0.32 -1.69
N LYS A 38 10.50 -0.25 -1.29
CA LYS A 38 9.70 -1.12 -2.15
C LYS A 38 8.62 -0.28 -2.81
N PHE A 39 8.54 -0.41 -4.12
CA PHE A 39 7.50 0.13 -4.97
C PHE A 39 6.88 -1.03 -5.75
N THR A 40 5.87 -0.73 -6.56
CA THR A 40 5.30 -1.74 -7.45
C THR A 40 6.34 -2.30 -8.44
N ASP A 41 6.28 -3.61 -8.68
CA ASP A 41 7.03 -4.30 -9.72
C ASP A 41 6.12 -4.50 -10.94
N LEU A 42 6.67 -4.36 -12.15
CA LEU A 42 5.99 -4.73 -13.40
C LEU A 42 5.83 -6.26 -13.47
N THR A 43 4.80 -6.80 -12.82
CA THR A 43 4.44 -8.22 -12.89
C THR A 43 3.01 -8.38 -13.39
N ALA A 44 2.78 -9.41 -14.23
CA ALA A 44 1.47 -9.71 -14.79
C ALA A 44 0.50 -10.11 -13.66
N HIS A 45 -0.63 -9.41 -13.54
CA HIS A 45 -1.62 -9.62 -12.47
C HIS A 45 -3.04 -9.82 -13.01
N SER A 46 -3.80 -10.60 -12.24
CA SER A 46 -5.22 -10.88 -12.45
C SER A 46 -6.05 -9.88 -11.64
N PHE A 47 -6.98 -9.19 -12.29
CA PHE A 47 -7.85 -8.20 -11.66
C PHE A 47 -8.88 -8.86 -10.73
N ALA A 48 -9.28 -8.14 -9.68
CA ALA A 48 -10.48 -8.48 -8.91
C ALA A 48 -11.71 -8.40 -9.84
N ILE A 49 -12.35 -9.55 -10.07
CA ILE A 49 -13.56 -9.71 -10.90
C ILE A 49 -14.67 -10.22 -9.99
N ASN A 50 -15.88 -9.66 -10.09
CA ASN A 50 -17.04 -10.28 -9.46
C ASN A 50 -17.47 -11.55 -10.23
N GLU A 51 -18.46 -12.29 -9.73
CA GLU A 51 -18.99 -13.53 -10.35
C GLU A 51 -19.46 -13.37 -11.82
N LYS A 52 -19.56 -12.13 -12.33
CA LYS A 52 -19.95 -11.78 -13.70
C LYS A 52 -18.81 -11.21 -14.55
N ASN A 53 -17.55 -11.26 -14.09
CA ASN A 53 -16.42 -10.55 -14.71
C ASN A 53 -16.60 -9.02 -14.79
N GLU A 54 -17.45 -8.45 -13.95
CA GLU A 54 -17.61 -7.00 -13.86
C GLU A 54 -16.71 -6.46 -12.74
N VAL A 55 -16.09 -5.31 -12.99
CA VAL A 55 -15.34 -4.61 -11.95
C VAL A 55 -16.31 -4.17 -10.85
N LEU A 56 -15.89 -4.24 -9.57
CA LEU A 56 -16.64 -3.67 -8.44
C LEU A 56 -17.15 -2.27 -8.83
N LYS A 57 -18.48 -2.14 -8.81
CA LYS A 57 -19.22 -0.98 -9.30
C LYS A 57 -18.84 0.26 -8.49
N SER A 58 -17.97 1.08 -9.05
CA SER A 58 -18.11 2.52 -8.89
C SER A 58 -19.30 2.92 -9.74
N THR A 59 -20.42 3.28 -9.12
CA THR A 59 -21.52 3.92 -9.85
C THR A 59 -20.94 5.15 -10.55
N GLU A 60 -21.05 5.22 -11.88
CA GLU A 60 -20.66 6.42 -12.62
C GLU A 60 -21.59 7.54 -12.15
N GLN A 61 -21.05 8.46 -11.36
CA GLN A 61 -21.80 9.61 -10.86
C GLN A 61 -21.49 10.80 -11.76
N ASP A 62 -22.52 11.51 -12.21
CA ASP A 62 -22.36 12.84 -12.81
C ASP A 62 -21.94 13.80 -11.69
N LEU A 63 -20.64 14.05 -11.62
CA LEU A 63 -19.97 14.84 -10.58
C LEU A 63 -19.47 16.16 -11.14
N SER A 64 -20.07 16.65 -12.23
CA SER A 64 -19.68 17.89 -12.91
C SER A 64 -19.64 19.11 -11.97
N GLU A 65 -20.50 19.13 -10.94
CA GLU A 65 -20.57 20.21 -9.95
C GLU A 65 -19.84 19.91 -8.63
N VAL A 66 -19.23 18.73 -8.47
CA VAL A 66 -18.57 18.33 -7.23
C VAL A 66 -17.09 18.68 -7.28
N ASN A 67 -16.62 19.42 -6.26
CA ASN A 67 -15.22 19.85 -6.13
C ASN A 67 -14.41 19.04 -5.11
N THR A 68 -15.09 18.25 -4.29
CA THR A 68 -14.44 17.46 -3.23
C THR A 68 -14.96 16.02 -3.20
N LEU A 69 -14.04 15.06 -3.16
CA LEU A 69 -14.36 13.64 -2.92
C LEU A 69 -13.75 13.19 -1.61
N ARG A 70 -14.47 12.35 -0.87
CA ARG A 70 -13.91 11.50 0.16
C ARG A 70 -13.76 10.10 -0.40
N ILE A 71 -12.56 9.55 -0.32
CA ILE A 71 -12.29 8.19 -0.79
C ILE A 71 -11.73 7.33 0.33
N LYS A 72 -12.03 6.04 0.26
CA LYS A 72 -11.44 4.99 1.08
C LYS A 72 -10.73 4.00 0.15
N VAL A 73 -9.41 3.88 0.29
CA VAL A 73 -8.58 3.05 -0.60
C VAL A 73 -7.70 2.10 0.20
N VAL A 74 -7.54 0.88 -0.29
CA VAL A 74 -6.63 -0.11 0.32
C VAL A 74 -5.25 0.06 -0.30
N ILE A 75 -4.22 0.30 0.53
CA ILE A 75 -2.84 0.51 0.07
C ILE A 75 -2.02 -0.79 0.10
N ASN A 76 -2.31 -1.66 1.05
CA ASN A 76 -1.64 -2.95 1.22
C ASN A 76 -2.53 -3.89 2.04
N THR A 77 -2.53 -5.17 1.71
CA THR A 77 -3.17 -6.23 2.51
C THR A 77 -2.14 -7.16 3.12
N CYS A 78 -2.45 -7.67 4.30
CA CYS A 78 -1.65 -8.68 4.98
C CYS A 78 -1.98 -10.09 4.45
N ASN A 79 -1.08 -11.03 4.72
CA ASN A 79 -1.18 -12.46 4.42
C ASN A 79 -1.43 -12.79 2.94
N VAL A 80 -0.91 -11.96 2.05
CA VAL A 80 -0.78 -12.23 0.62
C VAL A 80 0.70 -12.35 0.32
N PHE A 81 1.10 -13.42 -0.37
CA PHE A 81 2.43 -13.55 -0.93
C PHE A 81 2.53 -12.71 -2.20
N ASP A 82 3.39 -11.70 -2.16
CA ASP A 82 3.47 -10.68 -3.21
C ASP A 82 4.60 -10.94 -4.21
N SER A 83 4.70 -10.08 -5.23
CA SER A 83 5.72 -10.22 -6.26
C SER A 83 7.16 -10.03 -5.76
N HIS A 84 7.37 -9.46 -4.57
CA HIS A 84 8.69 -9.35 -3.91
C HIS A 84 9.10 -10.61 -3.15
N ARG A 85 8.22 -11.64 -3.15
CA ARG A 85 8.31 -12.87 -2.33
C ARG A 85 8.16 -12.59 -0.84
N ASP A 86 7.47 -11.51 -0.52
CA ASP A 86 7.31 -10.98 0.81
C ASP A 86 5.85 -11.18 1.24
N VAL A 87 5.63 -11.33 2.55
CA VAL A 87 4.30 -11.47 3.14
C VAL A 87 4.20 -10.50 4.29
N SER A 88 3.37 -9.48 4.13
CA SER A 88 3.00 -8.59 5.23
C SER A 88 2.16 -9.37 6.24
N ILE A 89 2.61 -9.46 7.50
CA ILE A 89 1.90 -10.21 8.54
C ILE A 89 0.93 -9.28 9.28
N ASN A 90 -0.21 -9.82 9.74
CA ASN A 90 -1.11 -9.10 10.66
C ASN A 90 -0.33 -8.46 11.82
N GLY A 91 -0.66 -7.23 12.14
CA GLY A 91 -0.01 -6.37 13.11
C GLY A 91 1.19 -5.59 12.58
N SER A 92 1.69 -5.88 11.38
CA SER A 92 2.89 -5.24 10.81
C SER A 92 2.74 -3.72 10.58
N TRP A 93 1.51 -3.24 10.46
CA TRP A 93 1.17 -1.83 10.27
C TRP A 93 0.86 -1.07 11.58
N ASN A 94 0.76 -1.75 12.73
CA ASN A 94 0.27 -1.17 13.99
C ASN A 94 1.08 0.04 14.46
N ARG A 95 2.42 -0.02 14.37
CA ARG A 95 3.28 1.12 14.73
C ARG A 95 3.18 2.24 13.70
N THR A 96 3.02 1.88 12.44
CA THR A 96 2.97 2.82 11.31
C THR A 96 1.74 3.71 11.38
N VAL A 97 0.54 3.15 11.51
CA VAL A 97 -0.67 3.97 11.59
C VAL A 97 -0.73 4.89 12.82
N LYS A 98 0.00 4.54 13.89
CA LYS A 98 0.10 5.37 15.11
C LYS A 98 1.08 6.55 14.96
N ASN A 99 2.16 6.36 14.22
CA ASN A 99 3.30 7.27 14.24
C ASN A 99 3.44 8.09 12.96
N THR A 100 2.87 7.62 11.85
CA THR A 100 3.04 8.29 10.56
C THR A 100 2.12 9.51 10.46
N LYS A 101 2.72 10.64 10.10
CA LYS A 101 2.05 11.92 9.84
C LYS A 101 2.41 12.41 8.45
N ASN A 102 1.60 13.30 7.89
CA ASN A 102 1.86 13.96 6.61
C ASN A 102 2.03 12.96 5.45
N LEU A 103 1.16 11.95 5.38
CA LEU A 103 1.15 11.02 4.25
C LEU A 103 0.57 11.68 3.01
N LEU A 104 1.10 11.26 1.87
CA LEU A 104 0.62 11.68 0.56
C LEU A 104 -0.05 10.49 -0.13
N LEU A 105 -1.11 10.79 -0.87
CA LEU A 105 -1.61 9.97 -1.94
C LEU A 105 -1.08 10.56 -3.26
N LEU A 106 -0.35 9.77 -4.04
CA LEU A 106 0.28 10.16 -5.29
C LEU A 106 -0.40 9.50 -6.50
N ASP A 107 -0.21 10.06 -7.70
CA ASP A 107 -0.66 9.48 -8.97
C ASP A 107 0.21 8.32 -9.48
N SER A 108 1.37 8.15 -8.84
CA SER A 108 2.41 7.18 -9.11
C SER A 108 3.48 7.31 -8.02
N HIS A 109 4.41 6.36 -7.95
CA HIS A 109 5.54 6.40 -7.01
C HIS A 109 6.60 7.49 -7.37
N LYS A 110 6.16 8.72 -7.63
CA LYS A 110 6.95 9.90 -7.98
C LYS A 110 6.67 11.04 -7.02
N TYR A 111 7.72 11.50 -6.34
CA TYR A 111 7.65 12.55 -5.32
C TYR A 111 7.81 13.94 -5.93
N GLU A 112 6.88 14.33 -6.80
CA GLU A 112 6.83 15.65 -7.44
C GLU A 112 5.50 16.35 -7.07
N PHE A 113 5.48 17.68 -7.00
CA PHE A 113 4.31 18.42 -6.50
C PHE A 113 3.05 18.23 -7.36
N ASP A 114 3.22 18.11 -8.68
CA ASP A 114 2.15 17.86 -9.66
C ASP A 114 1.62 16.42 -9.63
N ARG A 115 2.32 15.50 -8.95
CA ARG A 115 1.93 14.10 -8.77
C ARG A 115 1.07 13.87 -7.53
N ILE A 116 0.95 14.87 -6.66
CA ILE A 116 0.17 14.76 -5.42
C ILE A 116 -1.32 14.80 -5.76
N ILE A 117 -2.03 13.73 -5.40
CA ILE A 117 -3.50 13.65 -5.47
C ILE A 117 -4.10 14.28 -4.22
N SER A 118 -3.54 13.94 -3.05
CA SER A 118 -3.99 14.45 -1.76
C SER A 118 -2.87 14.43 -0.73
N ASP A 119 -2.81 15.48 0.08
CA ASP A 119 -2.05 15.58 1.33
C ASP A 119 -2.94 15.49 2.58
N GLU A 120 -4.26 15.32 2.39
CA GLU A 120 -5.26 15.06 3.43
C GLU A 120 -5.49 13.56 3.60
N VAL A 121 -4.50 12.87 4.16
CA VAL A 121 -4.50 11.39 4.29
C VAL A 121 -4.51 10.95 5.75
N THR A 122 -5.49 10.10 6.10
CA THR A 122 -5.54 9.41 7.39
C THR A 122 -5.38 7.89 7.19
N PRO A 123 -4.26 7.28 7.64
CA PRO A 123 -4.07 5.84 7.55
C PRO A 123 -4.77 5.11 8.70
N LYS A 124 -5.32 3.92 8.43
CA LYS A 124 -5.87 2.99 9.44
C LYS A 124 -5.51 1.55 9.08
N VAL A 125 -5.51 0.69 10.10
CA VAL A 125 -5.55 -0.77 9.91
C VAL A 125 -6.99 -1.21 10.11
N GLU A 126 -7.54 -1.93 9.15
CA GLU A 126 -8.89 -2.49 9.22
C GLU A 126 -8.88 -3.97 8.92
N GLU A 127 -9.74 -4.72 9.62
CA GLU A 127 -10.01 -6.12 9.30
C GLU A 127 -11.12 -6.17 8.24
N ILE A 128 -10.82 -6.69 7.06
CA ILE A 128 -11.74 -6.72 5.90
C ILE A 128 -11.80 -8.14 5.36
N SER A 129 -13.00 -8.63 5.00
CA SER A 129 -13.12 -9.94 4.35
C SER A 129 -12.56 -9.92 2.94
N TRP A 130 -12.04 -11.05 2.47
CA TRP A 130 -11.58 -11.14 1.09
C TRP A 130 -12.70 -10.91 0.07
N GLN A 131 -13.93 -11.30 0.40
CA GLN A 131 -15.12 -11.07 -0.42
C GLN A 131 -15.40 -9.57 -0.58
N GLU A 132 -15.31 -8.78 0.49
CA GLU A 132 -15.43 -7.31 0.42
C GLU A 132 -14.34 -6.66 -0.43
N LEU A 133 -13.17 -7.29 -0.53
CA LEU A 133 -12.07 -6.87 -1.39
C LEU A 133 -12.24 -7.31 -2.86
N GLY A 134 -13.30 -8.07 -3.18
CA GLY A 134 -13.57 -8.59 -4.52
C GLY A 134 -12.83 -9.88 -4.87
N TYR A 135 -12.39 -10.64 -3.87
CA TYR A 135 -11.66 -11.90 -4.06
C TYR A 135 -12.37 -13.09 -3.42
N HIS A 136 -12.31 -14.24 -4.10
CA HIS A 136 -12.97 -15.48 -3.70
C HIS A 136 -12.12 -16.31 -2.73
N TYR A 137 -11.70 -15.70 -1.63
CA TYR A 137 -11.01 -16.39 -0.55
C TYR A 137 -11.85 -16.40 0.72
N GLU A 138 -11.65 -17.41 1.56
CA GLU A 138 -12.32 -17.51 2.85
C GLU A 138 -11.59 -16.68 3.92
N GLY A 139 -12.35 -16.10 4.85
CA GLY A 139 -11.82 -15.37 5.98
C GLY A 139 -11.57 -13.89 5.69
N LYS A 140 -10.62 -13.32 6.45
CA LYS A 140 -10.36 -11.89 6.50
C LYS A 140 -8.86 -11.59 6.53
N THR A 141 -8.52 -10.35 6.22
CA THR A 141 -7.16 -9.82 6.30
C THR A 141 -7.14 -8.48 7.04
N GLU A 142 -5.99 -8.15 7.63
CA GLU A 142 -5.71 -6.77 7.98
C GLU A 142 -5.25 -6.01 6.73
N ALA A 143 -5.86 -4.85 6.49
CA ALA A 143 -5.54 -3.96 5.38
C ALA A 143 -5.06 -2.60 5.91
N LEU A 144 -3.97 -2.08 5.34
CA LEU A 144 -3.62 -0.67 5.46
C LEU A 144 -4.55 0.12 4.53
N VAL A 145 -5.44 0.89 5.12
CA VAL A 145 -6.45 1.70 4.41
C VAL A 145 -6.12 3.17 4.57
N PHE A 146 -6.22 3.93 3.48
CA PHE A 146 -6.16 5.38 3.51
C PHE A 146 -7.57 5.96 3.34
N TYR A 147 -7.90 6.89 4.22
CA TYR A 147 -9.01 7.81 4.06
C TYR A 147 -8.45 9.11 3.52
N CYS A 148 -8.89 9.52 2.34
CA CYS A 148 -8.36 10.71 1.67
C CYS A 148 -9.47 11.70 1.32
N THR A 149 -9.19 12.99 1.47
CA THR A 149 -9.97 14.07 0.86
C THR A 149 -9.28 14.49 -0.42
N LEU A 150 -9.96 14.40 -1.56
CA LEU A 150 -9.48 14.83 -2.86
C LEU A 150 -10.12 16.17 -3.20
N GLN A 151 -9.29 17.15 -3.54
CA GLN A 151 -9.73 18.43 -4.07
C GLN A 151 -9.55 18.44 -5.59
N ARG A 152 -10.59 18.84 -6.32
CA ARG A 152 -10.57 18.84 -7.79
C ARG A 152 -9.47 19.74 -8.34
N ASP A 153 -9.24 20.91 -7.73
CA ASP A 153 -8.22 21.86 -8.15
C ASP A 153 -6.79 21.37 -7.91
N ARG A 154 -6.57 20.52 -6.90
CA ARG A 154 -5.24 19.96 -6.58
C ARG A 154 -4.75 19.00 -7.64
N ASN A 155 -5.62 18.11 -8.13
CA ASN A 155 -5.30 17.20 -9.24
C ASN A 155 -6.57 16.86 -10.04
N PRO A 156 -6.95 17.71 -11.01
CA PRO A 156 -8.21 17.55 -11.75
C PRO A 156 -8.31 16.22 -12.50
N TYR A 157 -7.18 15.75 -13.05
CA TYR A 157 -7.13 14.52 -13.82
C TYR A 157 -7.44 13.30 -12.94
N MET A 158 -6.74 13.16 -11.80
CA MET A 158 -6.93 12.02 -10.91
C MET A 158 -8.27 12.10 -10.17
N PHE A 159 -8.73 13.29 -9.80
CA PHE A 159 -10.08 13.49 -9.28
C PHE A 159 -11.12 12.86 -10.21
N ASP A 160 -11.04 13.20 -11.51
CA ASP A 160 -11.92 12.65 -12.53
C ASP A 160 -11.78 11.13 -12.70
N GLN A 161 -10.56 10.59 -12.59
CA GLN A 161 -10.37 9.14 -12.65
C GLN A 161 -11.04 8.44 -11.47
N TYR A 162 -10.96 8.98 -10.25
CA TYR A 162 -11.65 8.42 -9.09
C TYR A 162 -13.18 8.58 -9.19
N ALA A 163 -13.66 9.75 -9.61
CA ALA A 163 -15.08 10.02 -9.84
C ALA A 163 -15.71 9.03 -10.84
N LYS A 164 -15.00 8.73 -11.93
CA LYS A 164 -15.38 7.73 -12.94
C LYS A 164 -15.06 6.29 -12.51
N GLY A 165 -14.49 6.13 -11.31
CA GLY A 165 -14.01 4.90 -10.72
C GLY A 165 -13.03 4.12 -11.58
N ARG A 166 -12.20 4.79 -12.35
CA ARG A 166 -11.14 4.20 -13.19
C ARG A 166 -9.89 3.81 -12.40
N VAL A 167 -9.72 4.33 -11.19
CA VAL A 167 -8.63 3.92 -10.30
C VAL A 167 -9.00 2.64 -9.57
N LYS A 168 -8.34 1.54 -9.94
CA LYS A 168 -8.70 0.19 -9.48
C LYS A 168 -7.74 -0.40 -8.46
N GLU A 169 -6.48 0.02 -8.46
CA GLU A 169 -5.44 -0.51 -7.57
C GLU A 169 -4.58 0.59 -6.97
N HIS A 170 -3.98 0.27 -5.83
CA HIS A 170 -3.02 1.13 -5.14
C HIS A 170 -1.79 0.34 -4.73
N SER A 171 -0.73 1.07 -4.40
CA SER A 171 0.46 0.48 -3.81
C SER A 171 1.07 1.46 -2.82
N GLY A 172 1.82 0.93 -1.87
CA GLY A 172 2.56 1.72 -0.91
C GLY A 172 4.04 1.75 -1.24
N GLY A 173 4.63 2.94 -1.31
CA GLY A 173 6.06 3.10 -1.14
C GLY A 173 6.43 2.76 0.29
N LEU A 174 7.05 1.61 0.53
CA LEU A 174 7.24 1.07 1.88
C LEU A 174 8.69 0.67 2.18
N ARG A 175 9.00 0.55 3.47
CA ARG A 175 10.27 -0.02 3.95
C ARG A 175 10.04 -0.98 5.10
N TYR A 176 10.76 -2.08 5.10
CA TYR A 176 10.71 -3.05 6.18
C TYR A 176 11.54 -2.58 7.39
N ILE A 177 11.00 -2.80 8.58
CA ILE A 177 11.70 -2.62 9.85
C ILE A 177 12.14 -3.98 10.39
N SER A 178 11.23 -4.95 10.38
CA SER A 178 11.44 -6.32 10.84
C SER A 178 10.94 -7.30 9.79
N VAL A 179 11.85 -8.16 9.33
CA VAL A 179 11.60 -9.13 8.26
C VAL A 179 12.43 -10.38 8.54
N ASP A 180 11.79 -11.54 8.43
CA ASP A 180 12.40 -12.83 8.69
C ASP A 180 12.17 -13.83 7.55
N LEU A 181 13.16 -14.68 7.31
CA LEU A 181 13.10 -15.70 6.26
C LEU A 181 12.31 -16.92 6.75
N ALA A 182 11.34 -17.36 5.96
CA ALA A 182 10.59 -18.58 6.15
C ALA A 182 10.93 -19.56 5.03
N ILE A 183 11.27 -20.81 5.35
CA ILE A 183 11.61 -21.84 4.36
C ILE A 183 10.85 -23.12 4.70
N ASN A 184 10.24 -23.75 3.69
CA ASN A 184 9.63 -25.06 3.83
C ASN A 184 10.67 -26.17 3.62
N SER A 185 11.45 -26.46 4.66
CA SER A 185 12.50 -27.48 4.63
C SER A 185 12.61 -28.20 5.96
N GLU A 186 12.80 -29.51 5.92
CA GLU A 186 13.07 -30.36 7.09
C GLU A 186 14.57 -30.45 7.42
N GLU A 187 15.43 -29.83 6.61
CA GLU A 187 16.87 -29.81 6.84
C GLU A 187 17.22 -29.15 8.17
N LYS A 188 18.15 -29.76 8.92
CA LYS A 188 18.54 -29.29 10.26
C LYS A 188 18.99 -27.83 10.28
N MET A 189 19.62 -27.37 9.19
CA MET A 189 20.08 -25.98 9.06
C MET A 189 18.95 -24.95 8.89
N ASN A 190 17.78 -25.37 8.40
CA ASN A 190 16.62 -24.50 8.17
C ASN A 190 15.63 -24.52 9.34
N LYS A 191 15.99 -25.11 10.49
CA LYS A 191 15.07 -25.32 11.62
C LYS A 191 14.39 -24.03 12.11
N GLU A 192 15.09 -22.90 12.12
CA GLU A 192 14.48 -21.63 12.56
C GLU A 192 13.56 -21.04 11.48
N GLU A 193 13.95 -21.11 10.22
CA GLU A 193 13.15 -20.68 9.07
C GLU A 193 11.89 -21.52 8.91
N LYS A 194 11.97 -22.83 9.18
CA LYS A 194 10.82 -23.74 9.19
C LYS A 194 9.80 -23.40 10.27
N LYS A 195 10.25 -23.01 11.47
CA LYS A 195 9.33 -22.51 12.52
C LYS A 195 8.58 -21.26 12.06
N ILE A 196 9.25 -20.34 11.36
CA ILE A 196 8.63 -19.12 10.84
C ILE A 196 7.63 -19.48 9.73
N TRP A 197 8.01 -20.40 8.84
CA TRP A 197 7.11 -20.96 7.83
C TRP A 197 5.85 -21.53 8.48
N ASP A 198 5.97 -22.50 9.38
CA ASP A 198 4.83 -23.17 10.00
C ASP A 198 3.93 -22.19 10.79
N LYS A 199 4.53 -21.14 11.37
CA LYS A 199 3.80 -20.10 12.09
C LYS A 199 2.90 -19.27 11.15
N TYR A 200 3.43 -18.80 10.02
CA TYR A 200 2.77 -17.80 9.19
C TYR A 200 2.13 -18.36 7.92
N TYR A 201 2.63 -19.47 7.38
CA TYR A 201 2.12 -20.09 6.14
C TYR A 201 0.62 -20.35 6.20
N LYS A 202 0.11 -20.79 7.37
CA LYS A 202 -1.33 -21.04 7.57
C LYS A 202 -2.22 -19.81 7.42
N LEU A 203 -1.65 -18.61 7.53
CA LEU A 203 -2.37 -17.35 7.39
C LEU A 203 -2.44 -16.89 5.93
N ILE A 204 -1.52 -17.36 5.08
CA ILE A 204 -1.38 -16.89 3.70
C ILE A 204 -2.50 -17.45 2.84
N VAL A 205 -3.10 -16.57 2.05
CA VAL A 205 -4.29 -16.89 1.26
C VAL A 205 -3.96 -17.56 -0.08
N ASN A 206 -2.94 -17.07 -0.81
CA ASN A 206 -2.52 -17.59 -2.11
C ASN A 206 -1.45 -18.68 -1.98
N LYS A 207 -1.82 -19.82 -1.38
CA LYS A 207 -0.88 -20.90 -1.02
C LYS A 207 -0.11 -21.50 -2.18
N ASN A 208 -0.74 -21.63 -3.36
CA ASN A 208 -0.10 -22.23 -4.54
C ASN A 208 1.21 -21.50 -4.90
N ASP A 209 1.20 -20.16 -4.93
CA ASP A 209 2.39 -19.35 -5.23
C ASP A 209 3.50 -19.56 -4.19
N VAL A 210 3.09 -19.68 -2.91
CA VAL A 210 4.00 -19.89 -1.79
C VAL A 210 4.62 -21.28 -1.84
N ASP A 211 3.85 -22.31 -2.15
CA ASP A 211 4.30 -23.70 -2.23
C ASP A 211 5.24 -23.92 -3.43
N ASP A 212 4.90 -23.31 -4.57
CA ASP A 212 5.74 -23.31 -5.76
C ASP A 212 7.10 -22.66 -5.47
N CYS A 213 7.11 -21.53 -4.75
CA CYS A 213 8.33 -20.86 -4.32
C CYS A 213 9.10 -21.65 -3.24
N GLY A 214 8.39 -22.19 -2.25
CA GLY A 214 8.92 -22.94 -1.10
C GLY A 214 9.60 -22.10 -0.02
N TYR A 215 9.61 -20.77 -0.15
CA TYR A 215 10.06 -19.83 0.88
C TYR A 215 9.34 -18.48 0.72
N PHE A 216 9.32 -17.69 1.78
CA PHE A 216 8.84 -16.31 1.76
C PHE A 216 9.54 -15.48 2.84
N TRP A 217 9.45 -14.15 2.74
CA TRP A 217 9.91 -13.25 3.78
C TRP A 217 8.74 -12.72 4.61
N ALA A 218 8.67 -13.12 5.87
CA ALA A 218 7.65 -12.67 6.80
C ALA A 218 7.97 -11.26 7.31
N VAL A 219 7.21 -10.27 6.87
CA VAL A 219 7.35 -8.88 7.29
C VAL A 219 6.45 -8.63 8.50
N THR A 220 7.07 -8.50 9.66
CA THR A 220 6.35 -8.34 10.95
C THR A 220 6.30 -6.90 11.44
N GLU A 221 7.10 -6.01 10.84
CA GLU A 221 7.01 -4.57 11.05
C GLU A 221 7.50 -3.82 9.82
N GLN A 222 6.74 -2.83 9.38
CA GLN A 222 7.05 -2.05 8.18
C GLN A 222 6.49 -0.64 8.29
N LYS A 223 7.11 0.29 7.56
CA LYS A 223 6.69 1.69 7.47
C LYS A 223 6.23 2.05 6.07
N ILE A 224 5.22 2.91 6.02
CA ILE A 224 4.71 3.51 4.80
C ILE A 224 5.38 4.88 4.61
N LEU A 225 5.77 5.19 3.37
CA LEU A 225 6.31 6.49 2.96
C LEU A 225 5.24 7.31 2.24
N GLU A 226 4.45 6.66 1.41
CA GLU A 226 3.33 7.23 0.64
C GLU A 226 2.40 6.11 0.18
N GLY A 227 1.20 6.47 -0.27
CA GLY A 227 0.33 5.60 -1.07
C GLY A 227 0.20 6.16 -2.48
N SER A 228 0.13 5.30 -3.48
CA SER A 228 0.04 5.69 -4.89
C SER A 228 -1.15 5.00 -5.55
N ALA A 229 -1.87 5.73 -6.39
CA ALA A 229 -2.71 5.13 -7.42
C ALA A 229 -1.79 4.47 -8.45
N VAL A 230 -1.94 3.17 -8.68
CA VAL A 230 -1.09 2.44 -9.65
C VAL A 230 -1.96 1.66 -10.61
N VAL A 231 -1.39 1.36 -11.77
CA VAL A 231 -2.06 0.47 -12.74
C VAL A 231 -2.05 -0.97 -12.22
N PHE A 232 -0.93 -1.38 -11.63
CA PHE A 232 -0.74 -2.70 -11.02
C PHE A 232 0.08 -2.54 -9.74
N GLY A 233 -0.39 -3.11 -8.63
CA GLY A 233 0.34 -3.17 -7.37
C GLY A 233 1.06 -4.51 -7.17
N SER A 234 2.28 -4.50 -6.61
CA SER A 234 2.98 -5.74 -6.21
C SER A 234 2.15 -6.63 -5.27
N ASN A 235 1.39 -5.99 -4.39
CA ASN A 235 0.25 -6.59 -3.71
C ASN A 235 -0.99 -6.21 -4.53
N SER A 236 -1.62 -7.20 -5.16
CA SER A 236 -2.71 -7.01 -6.11
C SER A 236 -4.08 -6.80 -5.46
N ILE A 237 -4.19 -6.97 -4.14
CA ILE A 237 -5.47 -6.87 -3.42
C ILE A 237 -5.55 -5.50 -2.74
N THR A 238 -5.62 -4.44 -3.55
CA THR A 238 -5.55 -3.03 -3.09
C THR A 238 -6.61 -2.11 -3.72
N PRO A 239 -7.90 -2.48 -3.66
CA PRO A 239 -8.95 -1.78 -4.38
C PRO A 239 -9.28 -0.38 -3.82
N THR A 240 -9.93 0.44 -4.65
CA THR A 240 -10.78 1.54 -4.18
C THR A 240 -12.05 0.96 -3.55
N LEU A 241 -12.34 1.26 -2.29
CA LEU A 241 -13.53 0.76 -1.58
C LEU A 241 -14.72 1.70 -1.70
N THR A 242 -14.52 3.00 -1.47
CA THR A 242 -15.59 4.00 -1.58
C THR A 242 -15.08 5.28 -2.23
N VAL A 243 -15.99 5.93 -2.96
CA VAL A 243 -15.83 7.28 -3.51
C VAL A 243 -17.13 8.01 -3.23
N GLU A 244 -17.07 9.05 -2.40
CA GLU A 244 -18.23 9.79 -1.93
C GLU A 244 -18.08 11.28 -2.25
N PRO A 245 -19.01 11.88 -2.99
CA PRO A 245 -19.02 13.33 -3.18
C PRO A 245 -19.35 14.06 -1.88
N VAL A 246 -18.63 15.14 -1.61
CA VAL A 246 -19.00 16.09 -0.56
C VAL A 246 -19.84 17.18 -1.20
N ALA A 247 -21.09 17.32 -0.77
CA ALA A 247 -21.96 18.39 -1.27
C ALA A 247 -21.40 19.76 -0.88
N ASP A 248 -21.23 20.65 -1.86
CA ASP A 248 -20.86 22.05 -1.62
C ASP A 248 -22.03 22.75 -0.90
N THR A 249 -21.88 23.10 0.37
CA THR A 249 -22.90 23.86 1.14
C THR A 249 -22.94 25.35 0.78
N SER A 250 -22.38 25.75 -0.37
CA SER A 250 -22.28 27.16 -0.76
C SER A 250 -23.47 27.59 -1.61
N ALA A 251 -24.65 27.63 -1.00
CA ALA A 251 -25.79 28.37 -1.53
C ALA A 251 -26.51 29.14 -0.39
N SER A 252 -25.92 30.26 0.02
CA SER A 252 -26.69 31.44 0.43
C SER A 252 -26.07 32.69 -0.19
N LYS A 253 -26.76 33.23 -1.20
CA LYS A 253 -26.61 34.63 -1.63
C LYS A 253 -27.48 35.48 -0.70
N ASP A 254 -26.88 36.47 -0.05
CA ASP A 254 -27.36 37.86 0.02
C ASP A 254 -26.31 38.68 0.81
N SER A 255 -25.56 39.57 0.16
CA SER A 255 -25.90 40.97 -0.18
C SER A 255 -25.56 41.95 0.94
N GLY A 256 -24.61 42.86 0.68
CA GLY A 256 -24.61 44.21 1.26
C GLY A 256 -23.65 44.51 2.43
N SER A 257 -22.59 45.26 2.08
CA SER A 257 -22.06 46.41 2.82
C SER A 257 -21.51 46.23 4.25
N ALA A 258 -20.18 46.30 4.41
CA ALA A 258 -19.49 47.53 4.85
C ALA A 258 -17.98 47.30 5.06
N LEU A 259 -17.16 48.17 4.48
CA LEU A 259 -15.79 48.44 4.90
C LEU A 259 -15.77 48.88 6.37
N THR A 260 -14.83 48.40 7.18
CA THR A 260 -13.97 49.29 8.00
C THR A 260 -12.76 48.56 8.65
N THR A 261 -11.59 49.08 8.28
CA THR A 261 -10.43 49.43 9.13
C THR A 261 -9.54 48.34 9.75
N LEU A 262 -8.32 48.27 9.20
CA LEU A 262 -7.06 47.82 9.78
C LEU A 262 -6.84 48.28 11.23
N ASN A 263 -6.36 47.37 12.09
CA ASN A 263 -5.34 47.72 13.06
C ASN A 263 -4.42 46.53 13.37
N SER A 264 -3.19 46.91 13.66
CA SER A 264 -1.92 46.19 13.67
C SER A 264 -1.71 45.25 14.87
N VAL A 265 -0.50 44.65 14.91
CA VAL A 265 0.15 43.90 16.02
C VAL A 265 -0.05 42.37 15.89
N ASN A 266 0.94 41.48 15.74
CA ASN A 266 2.37 41.48 16.04
C ASN A 266 3.09 40.43 15.15
N LYS A 267 4.10 40.84 14.36
CA LYS A 267 5.03 39.90 13.69
C LYS A 267 6.08 39.43 14.71
N LYS A 268 5.96 38.20 15.22
CA LYS A 268 7.11 37.51 15.84
C LYS A 268 7.98 36.92 14.73
N ARG A 269 9.18 37.49 14.59
CA ARG A 269 10.29 37.00 13.77
C ARG A 269 10.69 35.61 14.26
N PHE A 270 10.69 34.61 13.38
CA PHE A 270 11.46 33.39 13.58
C PHE A 270 12.88 33.62 13.05
N ILE A 271 13.87 33.40 13.91
CA ILE A 271 15.29 33.40 13.58
C ILE A 271 15.63 32.02 13.02
N ASN A 272 16.30 32.00 11.86
CA ASN A 272 16.82 30.82 11.18
C ASN A 272 18.15 30.38 11.82
N PRO A 273 18.29 29.18 12.40
CA PRO A 273 19.57 28.66 12.83
C PRO A 273 20.07 27.64 11.82
N ASN A 274 21.04 28.03 10.99
CA ASN A 274 22.05 27.15 10.37
C ASN A 274 23.05 27.99 9.55
N ASN A 275 23.83 28.80 10.27
CA ASN A 275 25.18 29.16 9.83
C ASN A 275 26.14 28.53 10.85
N PHE A 276 27.16 27.85 10.30
CA PHE A 276 28.21 27.01 10.91
C PHE A 276 27.88 25.53 11.04
#